data_AF-A0A3C1SN46-F1
#
_entry.id   AF-A0A3C1SN46-F1
#
_cell.length_a   1.000
_cell.length_b   1.000
_cell.length_c   1.000
_cell.angle_alpha   90.00
_cell.angle_beta   90.00
_cell.angle_gamma   90.00
#
_symmetry.space_group_name_H-M   'P 1'
#
loop_
_entity.id
_entity.type
_entity.pdbx_description
1 polymer ?
#
loop_
_entity_poly.entity_id
_entity_poly.type
_entity_poly.pdbx_seq_one_letter_code
_entity_poly.pdbx_strand_id
1 'polypeptide(L)'
;MLRCSNQCIILQRNNFSRRGFKQEPSVIVDLFSKTLANPQVLLEPWVKTNQAIAANIEQVVAFQINALKTNLDIQLNQLRAAAEISDMAGFRDFYQRQAVIARAIQQKLLSDTTALSDLAARFKAEMDDLTQSALDEILLDTA
;
A
#
# COMPACT_ATOMS: atom_id res chain seq x y z
N MET A 1 -27.41 56.63 -4.80
CA MET A 1 -27.00 56.56 -6.22
C MET A 1 -25.48 56.58 -6.28
N LEU A 2 -24.85 55.49 -6.72
CA LEU A 2 -23.56 55.52 -7.42
C LEU A 2 -23.47 54.20 -8.19
N ARG A 3 -23.52 54.36 -9.51
CA ARG A 3 -23.58 53.32 -10.53
C ARG A 3 -22.27 52.55 -10.52
N CYS A 4 -22.33 51.22 -10.37
CA CYS A 4 -21.22 50.38 -10.77
C CYS A 4 -21.18 50.42 -12.31
N SER A 5 -20.26 51.21 -12.87
CA SER A 5 -20.07 51.36 -14.31
C SER A 5 -19.53 50.06 -14.92
N ASN A 6 -19.89 49.77 -16.17
CA ASN A 6 -19.44 48.60 -16.95
C ASN A 6 -17.89 48.44 -16.98
N GLN A 7 -17.13 49.47 -16.63
CA GLN A 7 -15.67 49.43 -16.47
C GLN A 7 -15.20 48.47 -15.35
N CYS A 8 -15.97 48.30 -14.26
CA CYS A 8 -15.56 47.50 -13.10
C CYS A 8 -15.59 45.99 -13.42
N ILE A 9 -16.57 45.56 -14.22
CA ILE A 9 -16.71 44.18 -14.68
C ILE A 9 -15.61 43.83 -15.70
N ILE A 10 -15.24 44.78 -16.58
CA ILE A 10 -14.17 44.58 -17.58
C ILE A 10 -12.79 44.47 -16.91
N LEU A 11 -12.52 45.23 -15.84
CA LEU A 11 -11.24 45.16 -15.11
C LEU A 11 -11.07 43.86 -14.30
N GLN A 12 -12.15 43.29 -13.75
CA GLN A 12 -12.11 41.97 -13.12
C GLN A 12 -11.92 40.84 -14.16
N ARG A 13 -12.58 40.93 -15.32
CA ARG A 13 -12.46 39.96 -16.41
C ARG A 13 -11.06 39.97 -17.06
N ASN A 14 -10.44 41.14 -17.21
CA ASN A 14 -9.08 41.27 -17.75
C ASN A 14 -7.97 40.78 -16.79
N ASN A 15 -8.18 40.84 -15.47
CA ASN A 15 -7.23 40.27 -14.50
C ASN A 15 -7.29 38.73 -14.44
N PHE A 16 -8.47 38.13 -14.71
CA PHE A 16 -8.61 36.68 -14.79
C PHE A 16 -7.94 36.12 -16.06
N SER A 17 -8.03 36.84 -17.18
CA SER A 17 -7.40 36.46 -18.46
C SER A 17 -5.88 36.63 -18.50
N ARG A 18 -5.29 37.44 -17.60
CA ARG A 18 -3.84 37.72 -17.53
C ARG A 18 -3.07 36.90 -16.51
N ARG A 19 -3.72 36.02 -15.73
CA ARG A 19 -3.00 34.91 -15.11
C ARG A 19 -2.80 33.85 -16.17
N GLY A 20 -1.90 34.15 -17.11
CA GLY A 20 -1.26 33.12 -17.89
C GLY A 20 -0.70 32.12 -16.90
N PHE A 21 -1.30 30.93 -16.88
CA PHE A 21 -0.54 29.74 -16.56
C PHE A 21 0.67 29.82 -17.48
N LYS A 22 1.80 30.24 -16.94
CA LYS A 22 3.09 29.90 -17.52
C LYS A 22 3.03 28.38 -17.53
N GLN A 23 2.74 27.81 -18.70
CA GLN A 23 2.82 26.37 -18.89
C GLN A 23 4.28 26.05 -18.68
N GLU A 24 4.65 25.71 -17.45
CA GLU A 24 5.69 24.71 -17.31
C GLU A 24 5.13 23.46 -17.99
N PRO A 25 5.88 22.86 -18.94
CA PRO A 25 5.49 21.57 -19.46
C PRO A 25 5.31 20.66 -18.23
N SER A 26 4.12 20.08 -18.06
CA SER A 26 3.91 19.18 -16.94
C SER A 26 4.93 18.05 -17.12
N VAL A 27 5.74 17.82 -16.09
CA VAL A 27 6.79 16.78 -16.09
C VAL A 27 6.23 15.44 -16.58
N ILE A 28 4.95 15.17 -16.30
CA ILE A 28 4.21 14.02 -16.81
C ILE A 28 4.08 14.01 -18.34
N VAL A 29 3.71 15.11 -18.99
CA VAL A 29 3.57 15.18 -20.45
C VAL A 29 4.94 15.08 -21.15
N ASP A 30 5.99 15.67 -20.57
CA ASP A 30 7.36 15.56 -21.09
C ASP A 30 7.89 14.13 -20.98
N LEU A 31 7.63 13.48 -19.85
CA LEU A 31 7.94 12.07 -19.60
C LEU A 31 7.26 11.14 -20.60
N PHE A 32 5.96 11.31 -20.83
CA PHE A 32 5.21 10.52 -21.81
C PHE A 32 5.75 10.71 -23.23
N SER A 33 6.09 11.94 -23.61
CA SER A 33 6.62 12.25 -24.94
C SER A 33 8.01 11.62 -25.16
N LYS A 34 8.89 11.69 -24.16
CA LYS A 34 10.22 11.05 -24.19
C LYS A 34 10.14 9.52 -24.24
N THR A 35 9.20 8.93 -23.51
CA THR A 35 8.94 7.48 -23.52
C THR A 35 8.52 6.99 -24.90
N LEU A 36 7.65 7.74 -25.57
CA LEU A 36 7.21 7.43 -26.94
C LEU A 36 8.35 7.57 -27.96
N ALA A 37 9.28 8.50 -27.73
CA ALA A 37 10.44 8.74 -28.58
C ALA A 37 11.58 7.72 -28.36
N ASN A 38 11.77 7.23 -27.13
CA ASN A 38 12.75 6.21 -26.78
C ASN A 38 12.16 5.24 -25.73
N PRO A 39 11.60 4.09 -26.15
CA PRO A 39 11.02 3.11 -25.23
C PRO A 39 12.00 2.58 -24.17
N GLN A 40 13.31 2.68 -24.41
CA GLN A 40 14.34 2.22 -23.47
C GLN A 40 14.46 3.11 -22.23
N VAL A 41 14.03 4.38 -22.29
CA VAL A 41 14.08 5.36 -21.17
C VAL A 41 13.24 4.93 -19.96
N LEU A 42 12.22 4.08 -20.15
CA LEU A 42 11.40 3.57 -19.04
C LEU A 42 11.61 2.08 -18.75
N LEU A 43 12.48 1.40 -19.49
CA LEU A 43 12.62 -0.06 -19.39
C LEU A 43 13.20 -0.47 -18.04
N GLU A 44 14.21 0.24 -17.56
CA GLU A 44 14.83 -0.02 -16.27
C GLU A 44 13.92 0.36 -15.07
N PRO A 45 13.28 1.55 -15.05
CA PRO A 45 12.23 1.86 -14.07
C PRO A 45 11.09 0.84 -14.04
N TRP A 46 10.60 0.38 -15.20
CA TRP A 46 9.55 -0.64 -15.26
C TRP A 46 9.99 -1.98 -14.67
N VAL A 47 11.20 -2.44 -15.01
CA VAL A 47 11.74 -3.68 -14.47
C VAL A 47 11.87 -3.59 -12.94
N LYS A 48 12.38 -2.47 -12.40
CA LYS A 48 12.48 -2.24 -10.96
C LYS A 48 11.11 -2.21 -10.26
N THR A 49 10.10 -1.54 -10.85
CA THR A 49 8.72 -1.56 -10.33
C THR A 49 8.12 -2.97 -10.31
N ASN A 50 8.31 -3.75 -11.38
CA ASN A 50 7.82 -5.13 -11.43
C ASN A 50 8.50 -6.02 -10.39
N GLN A 51 9.81 -5.84 -10.17
CA GLN A 51 10.55 -6.55 -9.13
C GLN A 51 10.04 -6.21 -7.72
N ALA A 52 9.81 -4.93 -7.42
CA ALA A 52 9.26 -4.50 -6.14
C ALA A 52 7.85 -5.06 -5.91
N ILE A 53 6.97 -5.02 -6.93
CA ILE A 53 5.63 -5.62 -6.85
C ILE A 53 5.73 -7.13 -6.58
N ALA A 54 6.60 -7.85 -7.31
CA ALA A 54 6.78 -9.29 -7.13
C ALA A 54 7.25 -9.64 -5.71
N ALA A 55 8.28 -8.95 -5.21
CA ALA A 55 8.83 -9.16 -3.87
C ALA A 55 7.79 -8.87 -2.75
N ASN A 56 6.94 -7.86 -2.94
CA ASN A 56 5.88 -7.55 -1.98
C ASN A 56 4.73 -8.56 -2.04
N ILE A 57 4.37 -9.07 -3.24
CA ILE A 57 3.41 -10.18 -3.38
C ILE A 57 3.93 -11.44 -2.68
N GLU A 58 5.20 -11.79 -2.85
CA GLU A 58 5.82 -12.93 -2.15
C GLU A 58 5.71 -12.80 -0.63
N GLN A 59 5.97 -11.61 -0.09
CA GLN A 59 5.83 -11.34 1.35
C GLN A 59 4.37 -11.45 1.83
N VAL A 60 3.41 -10.94 1.06
CA VAL A 60 1.97 -11.08 1.38
C VAL A 60 1.54 -12.55 1.34
N VAL A 61 1.98 -13.32 0.35
CA VAL A 61 1.66 -14.74 0.22
C VAL A 61 2.27 -15.53 1.38
N ALA A 62 3.54 -15.29 1.73
CA ALA A 62 4.18 -15.91 2.87
C ALA A 62 3.44 -15.60 4.18
N PHE A 63 2.98 -14.36 4.35
CA PHE A 63 2.15 -13.96 5.48
C PHE A 63 0.82 -14.73 5.53
N GLN A 64 0.08 -14.81 4.42
CA GLN A 64 -1.20 -15.53 4.35
C GLN A 64 -1.04 -17.03 4.67
N ILE A 65 0.01 -17.68 4.15
CA ILE A 65 0.31 -19.09 4.42
C ILE A 65 0.64 -19.31 5.90
N ASN A 66 1.43 -18.42 6.50
CA ASN A 66 1.79 -18.53 7.93
C ASN A 66 0.59 -18.33 8.85
N ALA A 67 -0.30 -17.39 8.53
CA ALA A 67 -1.54 -17.19 9.28
C ALA A 67 -2.45 -18.42 9.20
N LEU A 68 -2.63 -18.99 7.99
CA LEU A 68 -3.41 -20.21 7.79
C LEU A 68 -2.81 -21.40 8.55
N LYS A 69 -1.50 -21.63 8.43
CA LYS A 69 -0.81 -22.72 9.13
C LYS A 69 -1.01 -22.64 10.63
N THR A 70 -0.82 -21.45 11.21
CA THR A 70 -0.95 -21.27 12.66
C THR A 70 -2.39 -21.51 13.13
N ASN A 71 -3.39 -21.03 12.38
CA ASN A 71 -4.79 -21.27 12.72
C ASN A 71 -5.16 -22.77 12.63
N LEU A 72 -4.63 -23.48 11.64
CA LEU A 72 -4.82 -24.93 11.50
C LEU A 72 -4.14 -25.70 12.64
N ASP A 73 -2.91 -25.34 13.01
CA ASP A 73 -2.18 -25.97 14.12
C ASP A 73 -2.95 -25.80 15.45
N ILE A 74 -3.51 -24.61 15.71
CA ILE A 74 -4.35 -24.38 16.89
C ILE A 74 -5.57 -25.31 16.88
N GLN A 75 -6.29 -25.38 15.76
CA GLN A 75 -7.49 -26.21 15.65
C GLN A 75 -7.20 -27.71 15.74
N LEU A 76 -6.15 -28.19 15.09
CA LEU A 76 -5.74 -29.60 15.16
C LEU A 76 -5.33 -29.99 16.58
N ASN A 77 -4.61 -29.12 17.29
CA ASN A 77 -4.28 -29.34 18.69
C ASN A 77 -5.53 -29.39 19.57
N GLN A 78 -6.55 -28.57 19.31
CA GLN A 78 -7.83 -28.65 20.02
C GLN A 78 -8.59 -29.94 19.73
N LEU A 79 -8.65 -30.36 18.47
CA LEU A 79 -9.29 -31.62 18.09
C LEU A 79 -8.63 -32.82 18.75
N ARG A 80 -7.29 -32.84 18.79
CA ARG A 80 -6.54 -33.89 19.48
C ARG A 80 -6.79 -33.87 20.98
N ALA A 81 -6.73 -32.70 21.61
CA ALA A 81 -7.01 -32.55 23.03
C ALA A 81 -8.45 -32.99 23.39
N ALA A 82 -9.42 -32.71 22.52
CA ALA A 82 -10.80 -33.16 22.69
C ALA A 82 -10.94 -34.69 22.54
N ALA A 83 -10.24 -35.30 21.58
CA ALA A 83 -10.27 -36.74 21.34
C ALA A 83 -9.65 -37.56 22.49
N GLU A 84 -8.73 -36.97 23.25
CA GLU A 84 -8.07 -37.59 24.41
C GLU A 84 -8.91 -37.50 25.70
N ILE A 85 -10.07 -36.82 25.69
CA ILE A 85 -10.95 -36.70 26.87
C ILE A 85 -11.64 -38.05 27.14
N SER A 86 -11.29 -38.68 28.25
CA SER A 86 -11.90 -39.94 28.72
C SER A 86 -12.83 -39.79 29.92
N ASP A 87 -12.86 -38.61 30.56
CA ASP A 87 -13.62 -38.39 31.78
C ASP A 87 -14.08 -36.92 31.96
N MET A 88 -14.90 -36.68 32.99
CA MET A 88 -15.45 -35.36 33.30
C MET A 88 -14.42 -34.36 33.83
N ALA A 89 -13.30 -34.81 34.39
CA ALA A 89 -12.22 -33.92 34.80
C ALA A 89 -11.50 -33.35 33.56
N GLY A 90 -11.16 -34.21 32.60
CA GLY A 90 -10.60 -33.83 31.30
C GLY A 90 -11.53 -32.91 30.51
N PHE A 91 -12.85 -33.16 30.54
CA PHE A 91 -13.83 -32.27 29.90
C PHE A 91 -13.83 -30.86 30.52
N ARG A 92 -13.82 -30.76 31.85
CA ARG A 92 -13.77 -29.48 32.56
C ARG A 92 -12.46 -28.74 32.28
N ASP A 93 -11.34 -29.45 32.29
CA ASP A 93 -10.02 -28.88 32.00
C ASP A 93 -9.93 -28.36 30.56
N PHE A 94 -10.45 -29.12 29.59
CA PHE A 94 -10.56 -28.68 28.20
C PHE A 94 -11.40 -27.41 28.08
N TYR A 95 -12.56 -27.38 28.74
CA TYR A 95 -13.44 -26.21 28.73
C TYR A 95 -12.79 -24.97 29.34
N GLN A 96 -12.03 -25.12 30.44
CA GLN A 96 -11.28 -24.02 31.04
C GLN A 96 -10.17 -23.48 30.13
N ARG A 97 -9.52 -24.36 29.36
CA ARG A 97 -8.46 -23.97 28.41
C ARG A 97 -8.99 -23.21 27.20
N GLN A 98 -10.23 -23.43 26.77
CA GLN A 98 -10.85 -22.73 25.62
C GLN A 98 -10.77 -21.19 25.74
N ALA A 99 -10.91 -20.64 26.96
CA ALA A 99 -10.76 -19.21 27.20
C ALA A 99 -9.31 -18.70 26.98
N VAL A 100 -8.31 -19.53 27.26
CA VAL A 100 -6.89 -19.22 27.01
C VAL A 100 -6.60 -19.26 25.51
N ILE A 101 -7.17 -20.24 24.79
CA ILE A 101 -7.01 -20.39 23.34
C ILE A 101 -7.66 -19.22 22.60
N ALA A 102 -8.86 -18.80 23.03
CA ALA A 102 -9.52 -17.62 22.47
C ALA A 102 -8.65 -16.35 22.59
N ARG A 103 -7.99 -16.16 23.74
CA ARG A 103 -7.04 -15.05 23.93
C ARG A 103 -5.81 -15.18 23.03
N ALA A 104 -5.27 -16.40 22.87
CA ALA A 104 -4.13 -16.64 21.98
C ALA A 104 -4.49 -16.32 20.51
N ILE A 105 -5.68 -16.71 20.05
CA ILE A 105 -6.18 -16.37 18.71
C ILE A 105 -6.35 -14.85 18.56
N GLN A 106 -6.93 -14.17 19.56
CA GLN A 106 -7.09 -12.71 19.53
C GLN A 106 -5.74 -12.00 19.45
N GLN A 107 -4.76 -12.41 20.26
CA GLN A 107 -3.41 -11.85 20.23
C GLN A 107 -2.74 -12.10 18.87
N LYS A 108 -2.91 -13.29 18.30
CA LYS A 108 -2.37 -13.61 16.97
C LYS A 108 -3.00 -12.74 15.89
N LEU A 109 -4.30 -12.52 15.92
CA LEU A 109 -4.99 -11.64 14.97
C LEU A 109 -4.48 -10.20 15.04
N LEU A 110 -4.27 -9.68 16.25
CA LEU A 110 -3.67 -8.34 16.44
C LEU A 110 -2.25 -8.30 15.87
N SER A 111 -1.43 -9.29 16.21
CA SER A 111 -0.05 -9.41 15.69
C SER A 111 -0.04 -9.47 14.16
N ASP A 112 -0.95 -10.22 13.56
CA ASP A 112 -1.03 -10.40 12.11
C ASP A 112 -1.48 -9.12 11.42
N THR A 113 -2.41 -8.39 12.03
CA THR A 113 -2.85 -7.07 11.53
C THR A 113 -1.71 -6.05 11.54
N THR A 114 -0.91 -6.03 12.61
CA THR A 114 0.28 -5.18 12.70
C THR A 114 1.30 -5.56 11.63
N ALA A 115 1.62 -6.85 11.48
CA ALA A 115 2.57 -7.31 10.48
C ALA A 115 2.12 -6.97 9.04
N LEU A 116 0.82 -7.08 8.75
CA LEU A 116 0.26 -6.68 7.46
C LEU A 116 0.36 -5.17 7.24
N SER A 117 0.09 -4.35 8.26
CA SER A 117 0.24 -2.90 8.20
C SER A 117 1.69 -2.49 7.93
N ASP A 118 2.65 -3.15 8.57
CA ASP A 118 4.07 -2.90 8.37
C ASP A 118 4.50 -3.26 6.94
N LEU A 119 4.01 -4.38 6.40
CA LEU A 119 4.28 -4.77 5.02
C LEU A 119 3.71 -3.75 4.02
N ALA A 120 2.49 -3.27 4.25
CA ALA A 120 1.87 -2.24 3.42
C ALA A 120 2.64 -0.91 3.47
N ALA A 121 3.13 -0.51 4.64
CA ALA A 121 3.94 0.70 4.80
C ALA A 121 5.28 0.59 4.05
N ARG A 122 5.93 -0.58 4.11
CA ARG A 122 7.18 -0.85 3.36
C ARG A 122 6.95 -0.82 1.86
N PHE A 123 5.91 -1.48 1.36
CA PHE A 123 5.54 -1.44 -0.05
C PHE A 123 5.32 0.00 -0.53
N LYS A 124 4.62 0.82 0.25
CA LYS A 124 4.42 2.24 -0.08
C LYS A 124 5.75 3.00 -0.15
N ALA A 125 6.63 2.82 0.83
CA ALA A 125 7.93 3.48 0.85
C ALA A 125 8.80 3.09 -0.36
N GLU A 126 8.80 1.81 -0.74
CA GLU A 126 9.54 1.30 -1.89
C GLU A 126 8.99 1.86 -3.23
N MET A 127 7.67 2.00 -3.35
CA MET A 127 7.04 2.65 -4.50
C MET A 127 7.32 4.15 -4.58
N ASP A 128 7.30 4.86 -3.44
CA ASP A 128 7.63 6.28 -3.37
C ASP A 128 9.10 6.51 -3.76
N ASP A 129 10.02 5.66 -3.30
CA ASP A 129 11.45 5.68 -3.64
C ASP A 129 11.73 5.39 -5.11
N LEU A 130 11.08 4.37 -5.69
CA LEU A 130 11.17 4.08 -7.12
C LEU A 130 10.66 5.24 -7.99
N THR A 131 9.59 5.91 -7.54
CA THR A 131 9.03 7.07 -8.24
C THR A 131 9.99 8.26 -8.20
N GLN A 132 10.60 8.52 -7.04
CA GLN A 132 11.61 9.57 -6.89
C GLN A 132 12.87 9.27 -7.72
N SER A 133 13.38 8.05 -7.64
CA SER A 133 14.55 7.61 -8.41
C SER A 133 14.33 7.73 -9.92
N ALA A 134 13.16 7.32 -10.41
CA ALA A 134 12.81 7.47 -11.82
C ALA A 134 12.71 8.94 -12.23
N LEU A 135 12.13 9.80 -11.38
CA LEU A 135 12.07 11.25 -11.64
C LEU A 135 13.47 11.87 -11.68
N ASP A 136 14.34 11.54 -10.73
CA ASP A 136 15.70 12.06 -10.67
C ASP A 136 16.55 11.62 -11.87
N GLU A 137 16.45 10.36 -12.28
CA GLU A 137 17.17 9.81 -13.44
C GLU A 137 16.73 10.47 -14.75
N ILE A 138 15.42 10.75 -14.90
CA ILE A 138 14.87 11.44 -16.07
C ILE A 138 15.20 12.95 -16.07
N LEU A 139 15.34 13.56 -14.89
CA LEU A 139 15.70 14.97 -14.74
C LEU A 139 17.21 15.20 -14.90
N LEU A 140 18.08 14.26 -14.48
CA LEU A 140 19.53 14.38 -14.65
C LEU A 140 19.98 14.20 -16.11
N ASP A 141 19.28 13.42 -16.93
CA ASP A 141 19.57 13.26 -18.36
C ASP A 141 19.19 14.52 -19.19
N THR A 142 18.75 15.60 -18.53
CA THR A 142 18.39 16.89 -19.16
C THR A 142 19.35 18.05 -18.90
N ALA A 143 20.49 17.82 -18.22
CA ALA A 143 21.56 18.81 -18.01
C ALA A 143 22.78 18.54 -18.88
#